data_AF-A0A432QDV7-F1
#
_entry.id   AF-A0A432QDV7-F1
#
_cell.length_a   1.000
_cell.length_b   1.000
_cell.length_c   1.000
_cell.angle_alpha   90.00
_cell.angle_beta   90.00
_cell.angle_gamma   90.00
#
_symmetry.space_group_name_H-M   'P 1'
#
loop_
_entity.id
_entity.type
_entity.pdbx_description
1 polymer ?
#
loop_
_entity_poly.entity_id
_entity_poly.type
_entity_poly.pdbx_seq_one_letter_code
_entity_poly.pdbx_strand_id
1 'polypeptide(L)'
;MSRSYDFNRDQEGIYQNQMTRTKTVMKKILLRSGMLLLVLAPGTVFMSGVSSIASSGGVMERIHHADKPYDSMKMDKAYHQQVKTVRAKESWQGGTFRVLARKDAITRFRCSVCHTDKVVRVKDAQLFTHGDIEINHGKGENGLECIQCHDEENRDFLSDSSGKLIDFDHSYQLCGQCHFRQKRDWIGGAHGKRDAYWAGERVIRNCTSCHNPHSPAFKTKMPETYSLPLDK
;
A
#
# COMPACT_ATOMS: atom_id res chain seq x y z
N MET A 1 51.18 -41.17 14.02
CA MET A 1 51.59 -41.81 15.29
C MET A 1 51.26 -40.82 16.39
N SER A 2 50.50 -41.09 17.45
CA SER A 2 50.21 -42.32 18.20
C SER A 2 48.93 -42.13 19.05
N ARG A 3 48.33 -43.26 19.42
CA ARG A 3 47.04 -43.51 20.07
C ARG A 3 46.84 -42.92 21.48
N SER A 4 45.63 -42.38 21.68
CA SER A 4 44.62 -42.57 22.74
C SER A 4 44.94 -43.35 24.03
N TYR A 5 44.50 -42.80 25.17
CA TYR A 5 43.85 -43.53 26.27
C TYR A 5 42.92 -42.57 27.03
N ASP A 6 41.64 -42.94 27.21
CA ASP A 6 40.57 -42.11 27.79
C ASP A 6 40.06 -42.79 29.07
N PHE A 7 40.15 -42.07 30.20
CA PHE A 7 40.20 -42.62 31.57
C PHE A 7 38.87 -42.60 32.34
N ASN A 8 37.75 -42.12 31.77
CA ASN A 8 36.53 -41.90 32.56
C ASN A 8 35.31 -42.73 32.11
N ARG A 9 35.56 -44.00 31.79
CA ARG A 9 34.53 -45.04 31.62
C ARG A 9 34.31 -45.82 32.92
N ASP A 10 34.25 -45.17 34.09
CA ASP A 10 34.06 -45.87 35.38
C ASP A 10 33.20 -45.10 36.41
N GLN A 11 32.44 -44.06 36.01
CA GLN A 11 31.56 -43.32 36.94
C GLN A 11 30.05 -43.58 36.78
N GLU A 12 29.59 -44.34 35.80
CA GLU A 12 28.15 -44.57 35.58
C GLU A 12 27.56 -45.80 36.32
N GLY A 13 28.38 -46.56 37.06
CA GLY A 13 27.98 -47.82 37.70
C GLY A 13 27.41 -47.74 39.13
N ILE A 14 27.44 -46.59 39.80
CA ILE A 14 27.22 -46.54 41.26
C ILE A 14 25.95 -45.76 41.68
N TYR A 15 25.34 -44.96 40.80
CA TYR A 15 24.15 -44.16 41.16
C TYR A 15 22.78 -44.75 40.77
N GLN A 16 22.75 -45.87 40.04
CA GLN A 16 21.50 -46.52 39.60
C GLN A 16 20.83 -47.42 40.67
N ASN A 17 21.44 -47.63 41.85
CA ASN A 17 20.96 -48.61 42.84
C ASN A 17 20.36 -48.01 44.14
N GLN A 18 20.07 -46.70 44.18
CA GLN A 18 19.45 -46.05 45.35
C GLN A 18 18.04 -45.47 45.13
N MET A 19 17.51 -45.44 43.90
CA MET A 19 16.15 -44.91 43.62
C MET A 19 15.03 -45.97 43.52
N THR A 20 15.33 -47.25 43.66
CA THR A 20 14.35 -48.35 43.53
C THR A 20 13.74 -48.80 44.86
N ARG A 21 14.18 -48.24 46.01
CA ARG A 21 13.71 -48.65 47.35
C ARG A 21 12.60 -47.77 47.95
N THR A 22 12.23 -46.65 47.32
CA THR A 22 11.23 -45.70 47.83
C THR A 22 9.84 -45.85 47.20
N LYS A 23 9.69 -46.60 46.11
CA LYS A 23 8.40 -46.77 45.40
C LYS A 23 7.48 -47.87 45.97
N THR A 24 7.92 -48.62 46.98
CA THR A 24 7.17 -49.78 47.51
C THR A 24 6.39 -49.46 48.80
N VAL A 25 6.63 -48.31 49.44
CA VAL A 25 5.99 -47.94 50.72
C VAL A 25 4.76 -47.03 50.54
N MET A 26 4.68 -46.23 49.47
CA MET A 26 3.53 -45.35 49.20
C MET A 26 2.30 -46.05 48.59
N LYS A 27 2.40 -47.33 48.19
CA LYS A 27 1.31 -48.06 47.51
C LYS A 27 0.39 -48.85 48.45
N LYS A 28 0.60 -48.81 49.77
CA LYS A 28 -0.19 -49.56 50.77
C LYS A 28 -1.11 -48.70 51.66
N ILE A 29 -1.17 -47.38 51.45
CA ILE A 29 -2.07 -46.46 52.19
C ILE A 29 -3.34 -46.13 51.40
N LEU A 30 -3.48 -46.65 50.17
CA LEU A 30 -4.61 -46.36 49.26
C LEU A 30 -5.69 -47.45 49.19
N LEU A 31 -5.68 -48.45 50.07
CA LEU A 31 -6.76 -49.46 50.15
C LEU A 31 -7.16 -49.68 51.61
N ARG A 32 -8.06 -48.83 52.13
CA ARG A 32 -9.00 -49.10 53.24
C ARG A 32 -9.62 -47.79 53.73
N SER A 33 -10.65 -47.34 53.01
CA SER A 33 -11.73 -46.40 53.41
C SER A 33 -12.63 -46.28 52.18
N GLY A 34 -13.41 -47.31 51.82
CA GLY A 34 -14.80 -47.40 52.30
C GLY A 34 -15.61 -46.26 51.68
N MET A 35 -15.98 -46.30 50.40
CA MET A 35 -17.22 -46.92 49.93
C MET A 35 -18.38 -46.76 50.93
N LEU A 36 -18.87 -45.52 51.11
CA LEU A 36 -20.22 -45.26 51.59
C LEU A 36 -20.62 -43.79 51.32
N LEU A 37 -21.43 -43.57 50.27
CA LEU A 37 -22.43 -42.49 50.09
C LEU A 37 -22.69 -42.29 48.59
N LEU A 38 -23.54 -43.15 48.02
CA LEU A 38 -24.01 -43.08 46.64
C LEU A 38 -25.54 -43.12 46.60
N VAL A 39 -26.22 -42.30 47.40
CA VAL A 39 -27.68 -42.14 47.32
C VAL A 39 -28.08 -40.72 47.72
N LEU A 40 -28.86 -40.07 46.82
CA LEU A 40 -29.62 -38.80 46.96
C LEU A 40 -28.97 -37.49 46.47
N ALA A 41 -29.04 -37.26 45.15
CA ALA A 41 -29.47 -35.97 44.60
C ALA A 41 -29.83 -36.10 43.10
N PRO A 42 -31.02 -36.61 42.72
CA PRO A 42 -31.52 -36.42 41.36
C PRO A 42 -32.13 -35.02 41.27
N GLY A 43 -31.38 -34.04 40.76
CA GLY A 43 -31.97 -32.75 40.42
C GLY A 43 -31.09 -31.53 40.62
N THR A 44 -29.95 -31.47 39.93
CA THR A 44 -29.32 -30.19 39.53
C THR A 44 -28.38 -30.44 38.34
N VAL A 45 -28.88 -31.05 37.26
CA VAL A 45 -28.30 -30.82 35.93
C VAL A 45 -29.04 -29.62 35.34
N PHE A 46 -28.87 -28.47 35.99
CA PHE A 46 -29.22 -27.19 35.43
C PHE A 46 -28.05 -26.79 34.52
N MET A 47 -28.26 -26.89 33.21
CA MET A 47 -27.64 -26.02 32.22
C MET A 47 -26.15 -25.70 32.46
N SER A 48 -25.28 -26.69 32.30
CA SER A 48 -23.96 -26.39 31.71
C SER A 48 -24.16 -26.11 30.22
N GLY A 49 -24.94 -25.06 29.93
CA GLY A 49 -24.89 -24.39 28.65
C GLY A 49 -23.47 -23.88 28.52
N VAL A 50 -22.80 -24.35 27.48
CA VAL A 50 -21.49 -23.89 27.08
C VAL A 50 -21.61 -22.38 26.86
N SER A 51 -21.30 -21.58 27.89
CA SER A 51 -20.94 -20.19 27.71
C SER A 51 -19.55 -20.20 27.09
N SER A 52 -19.50 -20.54 25.80
CA SER A 52 -18.48 -19.99 24.90
C SER A 52 -18.77 -18.50 24.84
N ILE A 53 -18.43 -17.78 25.92
CA ILE A 53 -18.23 -16.34 25.87
C ILE A 53 -17.12 -16.20 24.83
N ALA A 54 -17.47 -15.69 23.67
CA ALA A 54 -16.50 -15.27 22.68
C ALA A 54 -15.60 -14.24 23.37
N SER A 55 -14.46 -14.67 23.94
CA SER A 55 -13.55 -13.80 24.70
C SER A 55 -12.65 -13.01 23.75
N SER A 56 -13.24 -12.45 22.71
CA SER A 56 -12.70 -11.26 22.08
C SER A 56 -13.72 -10.18 22.39
N GLY A 57 -13.41 -9.32 23.37
CA GLY A 57 -14.20 -8.11 23.62
C GLY A 57 -14.55 -7.44 22.29
N GLY A 58 -15.78 -6.95 22.18
CA GLY A 58 -16.32 -6.43 20.92
C GLY A 58 -15.37 -5.39 20.30
N VAL A 59 -15.47 -5.19 18.99
CA VAL A 59 -14.64 -4.19 18.28
C VAL A 59 -14.67 -2.83 18.98
N MET A 60 -15.85 -2.44 19.49
CA MET A 60 -16.03 -1.20 20.25
C MET A 60 -15.24 -1.19 21.55
N GLU A 61 -15.27 -2.28 22.32
CA GLU A 61 -14.53 -2.38 23.58
C GLU A 61 -13.01 -2.28 23.33
N ARG A 62 -12.52 -2.90 22.26
CA ARG A 62 -11.10 -2.79 21.86
C ARG A 62 -10.72 -1.36 21.45
N ILE A 63 -11.61 -0.63 20.80
CA ILE A 63 -11.39 0.78 20.43
C ILE A 63 -11.40 1.67 21.68
N HIS A 64 -12.32 1.44 22.62
CA HIS A 64 -12.42 2.23 23.85
C HIS A 64 -11.22 2.03 24.79
N HIS A 65 -10.62 0.84 24.81
CA HIS A 65 -9.43 0.55 25.60
C HIS A 65 -8.11 0.83 24.85
N ALA A 66 -8.16 1.30 23.60
CA ALA A 66 -6.96 1.68 22.86
C ALA A 66 -6.38 2.99 23.43
N ASP A 67 -5.20 2.89 24.03
CA ASP A 67 -4.46 3.98 24.66
C ASP A 67 -3.43 4.62 23.71
N LYS A 68 -2.98 3.86 22.71
CA LYS A 68 -1.97 4.30 21.74
C LYS A 68 -2.62 4.98 20.53
N PRO A 69 -2.06 6.12 20.07
CA PRO A 69 -2.50 6.73 18.82
C PRO A 69 -2.25 5.78 17.64
N TYR A 70 -3.18 5.78 16.70
CA TYR A 70 -3.05 4.99 15.47
C TYR A 70 -1.89 5.51 14.61
N ASP A 71 -0.89 4.65 14.41
CA ASP A 71 0.24 4.92 13.51
C ASP A 71 -0.05 4.31 12.14
N SER A 72 -0.56 5.14 11.23
CA SER A 72 -0.94 4.68 9.89
C SER A 72 0.24 4.16 9.08
N MET A 73 1.49 4.51 9.42
CA MET A 73 2.68 4.07 8.69
C MET A 73 3.09 2.63 9.03
N LYS A 74 2.61 2.08 10.15
CA LYS A 74 2.95 0.72 10.61
C LYS A 74 1.99 -0.37 10.13
N MET A 75 1.19 -0.09 9.11
CA MET A 75 0.34 -1.11 8.51
C MET A 75 1.12 -2.12 7.69
N ASP A 76 0.90 -3.40 7.99
CA ASP A 76 1.41 -4.50 7.16
C ASP A 76 0.79 -4.42 5.76
N LYS A 77 1.65 -4.44 4.74
CA LYS A 77 1.23 -4.42 3.34
C LYS A 77 0.77 -5.84 2.97
N ALA A 78 -0.53 -6.01 2.69
CA ALA A 78 -1.08 -7.29 2.23
C ALA A 78 -0.61 -7.71 0.81
N TYR A 79 -0.04 -6.78 0.05
CA TYR A 79 0.33 -6.85 -1.36
C TYR A 79 1.48 -5.88 -1.68
N HIS A 80 2.52 -6.36 -2.38
CA HIS A 80 3.59 -5.50 -2.86
C HIS A 80 3.21 -4.90 -4.22
N GLN A 81 2.99 -3.59 -4.26
CA GLN A 81 2.67 -2.91 -5.50
C GLN A 81 3.97 -2.64 -6.28
N GLN A 82 4.17 -3.32 -7.41
CA GLN A 82 5.36 -3.18 -8.29
C GLN A 82 5.40 -1.84 -9.07
N VAL A 83 4.66 -0.83 -8.63
CA VAL A 83 4.53 0.44 -9.36
C VAL A 83 5.72 1.35 -9.09
N LYS A 84 6.34 1.84 -10.16
CA LYS A 84 7.40 2.85 -10.05
C LYS A 84 6.81 4.14 -9.55
N THR A 85 7.52 4.77 -8.62
CA THR A 85 7.05 5.98 -7.93
C THR A 85 8.20 6.94 -7.72
N VAL A 86 7.90 8.22 -7.67
CA VAL A 86 8.85 9.27 -7.30
C VAL A 86 8.36 10.02 -6.07
N ARG A 87 9.29 10.67 -5.36
CA ARG A 87 8.98 11.50 -4.21
C ARG A 87 8.39 12.84 -4.68
N ALA A 88 7.26 13.23 -4.11
CA ALA A 88 6.66 14.54 -4.23
C ALA A 88 6.89 15.33 -2.94
N LYS A 89 7.29 16.60 -3.07
CA LYS A 89 7.49 17.52 -1.95
C LYS A 89 6.68 18.78 -2.20
N GLU A 90 5.58 18.93 -1.47
CA GLU A 90 4.71 20.10 -1.54
C GLU A 90 4.62 20.76 -0.16
N SER A 91 4.60 22.09 -0.13
CA SER A 91 4.55 22.89 1.11
C SER A 91 3.18 22.83 1.78
N TRP A 92 2.11 22.75 1.00
CA TRP A 92 0.74 22.67 1.50
C TRP A 92 0.49 21.33 2.23
N GLN A 93 0.03 21.41 3.48
CA GLN A 93 -0.14 20.28 4.42
C GLN A 93 1.13 19.47 4.71
N GLY A 94 2.33 20.03 4.48
CA GLY A 94 3.61 19.45 4.89
C GLY A 94 3.95 18.07 4.27
N GLY A 95 3.16 17.62 3.30
CA GLY A 95 3.13 16.23 2.88
C GLY A 95 4.24 15.92 1.89
N THR A 96 5.35 15.38 2.38
CA THR A 96 6.18 14.52 1.52
C THR A 96 5.39 13.23 1.30
N PHE A 97 5.09 12.90 0.04
CA PHE A 97 4.40 11.66 -0.33
C PHE A 97 4.99 11.11 -1.63
N ARG A 98 4.42 10.04 -2.15
CA ARG A 98 4.83 9.44 -3.41
C ARG A 98 3.79 9.62 -4.50
N VAL A 99 4.23 9.81 -5.72
CA VAL A 99 3.37 9.78 -6.90
C VAL A 99 3.82 8.67 -7.84
N LEU A 100 2.88 8.14 -8.62
CA LEU A 100 3.23 7.21 -9.70
C LEU A 100 4.16 7.91 -10.69
N ALA A 101 5.25 7.22 -11.03
CA ALA A 101 6.10 7.64 -12.13
C ALA A 101 5.32 7.49 -13.45
N ARG A 102 5.50 8.46 -14.35
CA ARG A 102 4.79 8.56 -15.62
C ARG A 102 5.69 8.25 -16.80
N LYS A 103 6.98 8.56 -16.75
CA LYS A 103 7.87 8.49 -17.93
C LYS A 103 7.79 7.16 -18.69
N ASP A 104 7.76 6.04 -17.97
CA ASP A 104 7.66 4.70 -18.58
C ASP A 104 6.29 4.39 -19.22
N ALA A 105 5.25 5.15 -18.87
CA ALA A 105 3.92 5.03 -19.48
C ALA A 105 3.76 5.90 -20.73
N ILE A 106 4.78 6.68 -21.11
CA ILE A 106 4.78 7.51 -22.33
C ILE A 106 5.36 6.67 -23.47
N THR A 107 4.55 6.34 -24.47
CA THR A 107 4.87 5.40 -25.56
C THR A 107 6.21 5.64 -26.27
N ARG A 108 6.63 6.91 -26.43
CA ARG A 108 7.85 7.30 -27.17
C ARG A 108 8.83 8.14 -26.36
N PHE A 109 8.90 7.90 -25.05
CA PHE A 109 9.93 8.52 -24.21
C PHE A 109 11.27 7.75 -24.35
N ARG A 110 12.45 8.39 -24.44
CA ARG A 110 12.78 9.82 -24.32
C ARG A 110 12.60 10.60 -25.62
N CYS A 111 12.09 11.82 -25.51
CA CYS A 111 11.82 12.73 -26.63
C CYS A 111 13.12 13.19 -27.32
N SER A 112 14.18 13.38 -26.53
CA SER A 112 15.52 13.77 -27.01
C SER A 112 16.18 12.77 -27.96
N VAL A 113 15.66 11.55 -28.06
CA VAL A 113 16.11 10.57 -29.06
C VAL A 113 15.87 11.08 -30.48
N CYS A 114 14.78 11.84 -30.69
CA CYS A 114 14.43 12.45 -31.97
C CYS A 114 14.63 13.98 -31.95
N HIS A 115 14.33 14.64 -30.84
CA HIS A 115 14.53 16.08 -30.67
C HIS A 115 15.97 16.38 -30.27
N THR A 116 16.81 16.52 -31.30
CA THR A 116 18.22 16.87 -31.19
C THR A 116 18.45 18.34 -31.56
N ASP A 117 19.71 18.78 -31.52
CA ASP A 117 20.18 20.08 -32.01
C ASP A 117 20.07 20.24 -33.54
N LYS A 118 19.69 19.19 -34.27
CA LYS A 118 19.56 19.21 -35.72
C LYS A 118 18.28 19.92 -36.16
N VAL A 119 18.43 20.84 -37.10
CA VAL A 119 17.30 21.55 -37.72
C VAL A 119 16.42 20.58 -38.50
N VAL A 120 15.12 20.62 -38.21
CA VAL A 120 14.10 19.87 -38.94
C VAL A 120 13.84 20.57 -40.27
N ARG A 121 14.20 19.91 -41.39
CA ARG A 121 14.08 20.47 -42.75
C ARG A 121 12.78 20.12 -43.46
N VAL A 122 11.99 19.21 -42.89
CA VAL A 122 10.72 18.77 -43.45
C VAL A 122 9.63 19.74 -42.99
N LYS A 123 8.87 20.28 -43.93
CA LYS A 123 7.68 21.09 -43.61
C LYS A 123 6.65 20.19 -42.92
N ASP A 124 5.99 20.73 -41.89
CA ASP A 124 4.94 20.03 -41.14
C ASP A 124 5.41 18.71 -40.47
N ALA A 125 6.71 18.62 -40.12
CA ALA A 125 7.31 17.44 -39.49
C ALA A 125 6.58 16.95 -38.23
N GLN A 126 5.92 17.86 -37.50
CA GLN A 126 5.12 17.54 -36.33
C GLN A 126 3.95 16.59 -36.65
N LEU A 127 3.38 16.66 -37.86
CA LEU A 127 2.25 15.82 -38.26
C LEU A 127 2.64 14.33 -38.38
N PHE A 128 3.90 14.04 -38.68
CA PHE A 128 4.36 12.65 -38.83
C PHE A 128 4.52 11.91 -37.50
N THR A 129 4.84 12.63 -36.42
CA THR A 129 5.16 12.01 -35.11
C THR A 129 4.11 12.31 -34.04
N HIS A 130 3.38 13.41 -34.18
CA HIS A 130 2.38 13.92 -33.24
C HIS A 130 1.02 14.18 -33.89
N GLY A 131 0.79 13.71 -35.12
CA GLY A 131 -0.45 13.98 -35.86
C GLY A 131 -1.73 13.38 -35.25
N ASP A 132 -1.59 12.48 -34.28
CA ASP A 132 -2.68 11.91 -33.49
C ASP A 132 -3.03 12.73 -32.23
N ILE A 133 -2.35 13.85 -32.00
CA ILE A 133 -2.53 14.71 -30.82
C ILE A 133 -3.33 15.96 -31.21
N GLU A 134 -4.50 16.10 -30.60
CA GLU A 134 -5.32 17.32 -30.65
C GLU A 134 -5.34 17.99 -29.27
N ILE A 135 -5.05 19.29 -29.22
CA ILE A 135 -5.11 20.07 -27.98
C ILE A 135 -6.48 20.70 -27.83
N ASN A 136 -7.24 20.19 -26.87
CA ASN A 136 -8.56 20.65 -26.47
C ASN A 136 -8.50 21.22 -25.05
N HIS A 137 -7.58 22.15 -24.81
CA HIS A 137 -7.34 22.76 -23.51
C HIS A 137 -6.88 24.22 -23.66
N GLY A 138 -7.39 25.12 -22.82
CA GLY A 138 -7.19 26.58 -22.96
C GLY A 138 -8.52 27.33 -22.88
N LYS A 139 -8.50 28.66 -23.06
CA LYS A 139 -9.70 29.50 -22.98
C LYS A 139 -9.97 30.20 -24.32
N GLY A 140 -11.17 30.02 -24.87
CA GLY A 140 -11.65 30.72 -26.07
C GLY A 140 -11.04 30.19 -27.36
N GLU A 141 -10.94 31.06 -28.37
CA GLU A 141 -10.40 30.73 -29.71
C GLU A 141 -8.89 30.46 -29.70
N ASN A 142 -8.20 30.81 -28.61
CA ASN A 142 -6.76 30.60 -28.42
C ASN A 142 -6.54 29.42 -27.46
N GLY A 143 -6.66 28.20 -27.99
CA GLY A 143 -6.24 26.99 -27.29
C GLY A 143 -4.76 27.07 -26.89
N LEU A 144 -4.36 26.26 -25.91
CA LEU A 144 -2.96 26.17 -25.54
C LEU A 144 -2.17 25.48 -26.66
N GLU A 145 -0.95 25.94 -26.89
CA GLU A 145 0.02 25.33 -27.79
C GLU A 145 0.93 24.35 -27.05
N CYS A 146 1.60 23.47 -27.82
CA CYS A 146 2.48 22.44 -27.28
C CYS A 146 3.51 23.01 -26.31
N ILE A 147 4.17 24.12 -26.69
CA ILE A 147 5.28 24.73 -25.95
C ILE A 147 4.84 25.51 -24.71
N GLN A 148 3.54 25.73 -24.51
CA GLN A 148 3.04 26.36 -23.29
C GLN A 148 3.01 25.38 -22.11
N CYS A 149 3.17 24.09 -22.39
CA CYS A 149 3.28 23.02 -21.40
C CYS A 149 4.60 22.24 -21.52
N HIS A 150 5.13 22.09 -22.74
CA HIS A 150 6.39 21.42 -23.01
C HIS A 150 7.52 22.43 -23.15
N ASP A 151 8.71 22.08 -22.66
CA ASP A 151 9.87 22.95 -22.84
C ASP A 151 10.30 23.03 -24.32
N GLU A 152 10.63 24.23 -24.80
CA GLU A 152 10.94 24.53 -26.21
C GLU A 152 12.36 24.09 -26.64
N GLU A 153 13.25 23.77 -25.71
CA GLU A 153 14.60 23.29 -26.05
C GLU A 153 14.78 21.83 -25.62
N ASN A 154 14.27 21.46 -24.45
CA ASN A 154 14.44 20.19 -23.81
C ASN A 154 13.12 19.43 -23.69
N ARG A 155 12.69 18.78 -24.79
CA ARG A 155 11.41 18.02 -24.87
C ARG A 155 11.26 16.87 -23.87
N ASP A 156 12.32 16.50 -23.16
CA ASP A 156 12.22 15.53 -22.06
C ASP A 156 11.59 16.11 -20.79
N PHE A 157 11.32 17.42 -20.77
CA PHE A 157 10.69 18.13 -19.67
C PHE A 157 9.45 18.90 -20.12
N LEU A 158 8.59 19.14 -19.13
CA LEU A 158 7.55 20.15 -19.17
C LEU A 158 8.17 21.49 -18.74
N SER A 159 7.53 22.60 -19.09
CA SER A 159 7.92 23.93 -18.59
C SER A 159 6.72 24.65 -18.01
N ASP A 160 6.94 25.41 -16.95
CA ASP A 160 5.98 26.40 -16.48
C ASP A 160 6.04 27.72 -17.27
N SER A 161 5.10 28.61 -16.99
CA SER A 161 5.03 29.93 -17.63
C SER A 161 6.23 30.83 -17.34
N SER A 162 7.08 30.46 -16.39
CA SER A 162 8.33 31.14 -16.03
C SER A 162 9.57 30.46 -16.61
N GLY A 163 9.40 29.41 -17.43
CA GLY A 163 10.51 28.67 -18.06
C GLY A 163 11.15 27.62 -17.15
N LYS A 164 10.57 27.33 -15.97
CA LYS A 164 11.14 26.33 -15.07
C LYS A 164 10.76 24.94 -15.56
N LEU A 165 11.78 24.10 -15.67
CA LEU A 165 11.63 22.69 -16.01
C LEU A 165 10.86 21.92 -14.92
N ILE A 166 9.89 21.14 -15.38
CA ILE A 166 9.07 20.22 -14.58
C ILE A 166 9.23 18.83 -15.18
N ASP A 167 9.60 17.86 -14.34
CA ASP A 167 9.68 16.47 -14.76
C ASP A 167 8.27 15.90 -15.03
N PHE A 168 8.13 15.06 -16.05
CA PHE A 168 6.86 14.41 -16.38
C PHE A 168 6.25 13.61 -15.22
N ASP A 169 7.07 13.07 -14.32
CA ASP A 169 6.60 12.38 -13.11
C ASP A 169 5.94 13.34 -12.11
N HIS A 170 6.17 14.65 -12.26
CA HIS A 170 5.61 15.72 -11.44
C HIS A 170 4.62 16.59 -12.20
N SER A 171 3.94 16.06 -13.22
CA SER A 171 2.98 16.82 -14.06
C SER A 171 1.92 17.63 -13.29
N TYR A 172 1.55 17.20 -12.07
CA TYR A 172 0.65 17.94 -11.19
C TYR A 172 1.16 19.36 -10.83
N GLN A 173 2.47 19.60 -10.88
CA GLN A 173 3.06 20.93 -10.69
C GLN A 173 2.74 21.87 -11.85
N LEU A 174 2.71 21.33 -13.09
CA LEU A 174 2.30 22.08 -14.27
C LEU A 174 0.81 22.41 -14.20
N CYS A 175 -0.04 21.38 -14.03
CA CYS A 175 -1.50 21.56 -13.99
C CYS A 175 -1.92 22.54 -12.90
N GLY A 176 -1.24 22.51 -11.75
CA GLY A 176 -1.55 23.33 -10.59
C GLY A 176 -1.24 24.82 -10.73
N GLN A 177 -0.57 25.26 -11.79
CA GLN A 177 -0.35 26.69 -12.07
C GLN A 177 -1.68 27.40 -12.30
N CYS A 178 -2.58 26.78 -13.08
CA CYS A 178 -3.92 27.30 -13.34
C CYS A 178 -4.97 26.61 -12.47
N HIS A 179 -4.84 25.30 -12.23
CA HIS A 179 -5.78 24.49 -11.45
C HIS A 179 -5.38 24.35 -9.98
N PHE A 180 -5.06 25.48 -9.33
CA PHE A 180 -4.53 25.50 -7.96
C PHE A 180 -5.48 24.88 -6.93
N ARG A 181 -6.81 25.04 -7.09
CA ARG A 181 -7.81 24.43 -6.20
C ARG A 181 -7.80 22.91 -6.31
N GLN A 182 -7.79 22.38 -7.53
CA GLN A 182 -7.73 20.94 -7.77
C GLN A 182 -6.39 20.37 -7.29
N LYS A 183 -5.26 21.05 -7.52
CA LYS A 183 -3.96 20.65 -6.97
C LYS A 183 -3.99 20.63 -5.44
N ARG A 184 -4.56 21.64 -4.79
CA ARG A 184 -4.68 21.72 -3.33
C ARG A 184 -5.49 20.54 -2.78
N ASP A 185 -6.64 20.26 -3.38
CA ASP A 185 -7.52 19.17 -2.96
C ASP A 185 -6.88 17.80 -3.26
N TRP A 186 -6.10 17.69 -4.33
CA TRP A 186 -5.27 16.52 -4.66
C TRP A 186 -4.14 16.30 -3.65
N ILE A 187 -3.42 17.35 -3.26
CA ILE A 187 -2.41 17.30 -2.19
C ILE A 187 -3.06 16.85 -0.88
N GLY A 188 -4.26 17.33 -0.56
CA GLY A 188 -5.01 16.92 0.64
C GLY A 188 -5.62 15.51 0.56
N GLY A 189 -5.69 14.92 -0.63
CA GLY A 189 -6.25 13.58 -0.87
C GLY A 189 -7.76 13.55 -1.02
N ALA A 190 -8.42 14.71 -1.08
CA ALA A 190 -9.83 14.83 -1.48
C ALA A 190 -10.02 14.63 -2.99
N HIS A 191 -8.94 14.79 -3.76
CA HIS A 191 -8.90 14.51 -5.19
C HIS A 191 -7.73 13.59 -5.54
N GLY A 192 -7.84 12.86 -6.65
CA GLY A 192 -6.88 11.83 -7.03
C GLY A 192 -7.10 10.51 -6.30
N LYS A 193 -6.65 9.42 -6.93
CA LYS A 193 -6.78 8.07 -6.41
C LYS A 193 -5.49 7.65 -5.73
N ARG A 194 -5.57 7.08 -4.53
CA ARG A 194 -4.44 6.38 -3.90
C ARG A 194 -4.18 5.08 -4.66
N ASP A 195 -2.91 4.86 -4.99
CA ASP A 195 -2.47 3.61 -5.58
C ASP A 195 -2.12 2.66 -4.43
N ALA A 196 -3.07 1.76 -4.14
CA ALA A 196 -3.13 0.88 -2.98
C ALA A 196 -3.29 1.58 -1.60
N TYR A 197 -3.88 0.80 -0.68
CA TYR A 197 -4.09 1.06 0.75
C TYR A 197 -4.69 2.40 1.17
N TRP A 198 -5.55 2.36 2.19
CA TRP A 198 -6.08 3.58 2.80
C TRP A 198 -5.10 4.17 3.84
N ALA A 199 -4.18 3.37 4.36
CA ALA A 199 -3.14 3.75 5.32
C ALA A 199 -1.77 3.18 4.90
N GLY A 200 -0.70 3.66 5.53
CA GLY A 200 0.67 3.39 5.14
C GLY A 200 1.25 4.50 4.27
N GLU A 201 2.30 4.16 3.52
CA GLU A 201 2.92 5.08 2.57
C GLU A 201 1.91 5.55 1.53
N ARG A 202 1.67 6.86 1.49
CA ARG A 202 0.74 7.46 0.55
C ARG A 202 1.36 7.52 -0.84
N VAL A 203 0.88 6.67 -1.73
CA VAL A 203 1.15 6.72 -3.17
C VAL A 203 -0.08 7.25 -3.89
N ILE A 204 0.05 8.32 -4.68
CA ILE A 204 -1.08 8.93 -5.37
C ILE A 204 -0.87 8.87 -6.87
N ARG A 205 -1.94 8.61 -7.61
CA ARG A 205 -1.97 8.79 -9.05
C ARG A 205 -1.84 10.27 -9.42
N ASN A 206 -1.07 10.54 -10.47
CA ASN A 206 -0.87 11.89 -10.99
C ASN A 206 -2.15 12.36 -11.72
N CYS A 207 -2.29 13.66 -12.01
CA CYS A 207 -3.45 14.21 -12.72
C CYS A 207 -3.66 13.48 -14.06
N THR A 208 -2.56 13.25 -14.77
CA THR A 208 -2.49 12.59 -16.08
C THR A 208 -2.69 11.07 -16.05
N SER A 209 -2.87 10.48 -14.86
CA SER A 209 -3.26 9.07 -14.72
C SER A 209 -4.76 8.85 -14.93
N CYS A 210 -5.57 9.92 -14.83
CA CYS A 210 -7.02 9.86 -15.06
C CYS A 210 -7.46 10.84 -16.16
N HIS A 211 -6.79 11.99 -16.27
CA HIS A 211 -7.09 13.00 -17.29
C HIS A 211 -6.16 12.83 -18.51
N ASN A 212 -6.71 13.00 -19.71
CA ASN A 212 -5.89 13.18 -20.91
C ASN A 212 -5.20 14.55 -20.82
N PRO A 213 -3.85 14.66 -20.81
CA PRO A 213 -3.18 15.94 -20.68
C PRO A 213 -3.50 16.94 -21.80
N HIS A 214 -3.86 16.46 -23.00
CA HIS A 214 -4.22 17.31 -24.14
C HIS A 214 -5.74 17.57 -24.24
N SER A 215 -6.55 16.86 -23.45
CA SER A 215 -7.99 17.11 -23.32
C SER A 215 -8.46 16.74 -21.91
N PRO A 216 -8.13 17.55 -20.88
CA PRO A 216 -8.28 17.11 -19.49
C PRO A 216 -9.73 17.00 -19.03
N ALA A 217 -10.65 17.75 -19.64
CA ALA A 217 -12.05 17.74 -19.25
C ALA A 217 -12.70 16.38 -19.54
N PHE A 218 -13.38 15.81 -18.56
CA PHE A 218 -14.24 14.65 -18.81
C PHE A 218 -15.48 15.08 -19.59
N LYS A 219 -15.86 14.29 -20.59
CA LYS A 219 -17.16 14.45 -21.24
C LYS A 219 -18.27 14.17 -20.23
N THR A 220 -19.33 14.96 -20.26
CA THR A 220 -20.55 14.66 -19.51
C THR A 220 -21.04 13.28 -19.92
N LYS A 221 -21.15 12.38 -18.94
CA LYS A 221 -21.76 11.06 -19.14
C LYS A 221 -22.69 10.78 -17.96
N MET A 222 -23.70 9.97 -18.21
CA MET A 222 -24.50 9.42 -17.12
C MET A 222 -23.58 8.61 -16.19
N PRO A 223 -23.83 8.60 -14.87
CA PRO A 223 -23.08 7.76 -13.96
C PRO A 223 -23.18 6.30 -14.42
N GLU A 224 -22.04 5.61 -14.48
CA GLU A 224 -22.07 4.18 -14.75
C GLU A 224 -22.73 3.47 -13.57
N THR A 225 -23.91 2.91 -13.81
CA THR A 225 -24.55 2.01 -12.87
C THR A 225 -23.85 0.67 -12.96
N TYR A 226 -23.12 0.29 -11.91
CA TYR A 226 -22.69 -1.10 -11.77
C TYR A 226 -23.92 -1.92 -11.37
N SER A 227 -24.53 -2.56 -12.36
CA SER A 227 -25.48 -3.64 -12.09
C SER A 227 -24.67 -4.89 -11.81
N LEU A 228 -24.85 -5.47 -10.62
CA LEU A 228 -24.39 -6.84 -10.38
C LEU A 228 -24.93 -7.72 -11.52
N PRO A 229 -24.15 -8.66 -12.07
CA PRO A 229 -24.69 -9.62 -13.01
C PRO A 229 -25.89 -10.29 -12.34
N LEU A 230 -27.09 -10.06 -12.88
CA LEU A 230 -28.23 -10.89 -12.54
C LEU A 230 -27.88 -12.27 -13.10
N ASP A 231 -27.81 -13.21 -12.19
CA ASP A 231 -27.51 -14.62 -12.36
C ASP A 231 -28.06 -15.17 -13.68
N LYS A 232 -27.23 -15.96 -14.39
CA LYS A 232 -27.63 -16.65 -15.64
C LYS A 232 -28.54 -17.83 -15.35
#